data_AF-V6LTH8-F1
#
_entry.id   AF-V6LTH8-F1
#
_cell.length_a   1.000
_cell.length_b   1.000
_cell.length_c   1.000
_cell.angle_alpha   90.00
_cell.angle_beta   90.00
_cell.angle_gamma   90.00
#
_symmetry.space_group_name_H-M   'P 1'
#
loop_
_entity.id
_entity.type
_entity.pdbx_description
1 polymer ?
#
loop_
_entity_poly.entity_id
_entity_poly.type
_entity_poly.pdbx_seq_one_letter_code
_entity_poly.pdbx_strand_id
1 'polypeptide(L)'
;MAAIDPSLNSLVSLVKSNRKPCNTIDWYSVQGHFPMYTKIELQNKFYGYLRKHKQENPDLVHNHKWTEQEKAQILSLVKIHGKNWSIIQNYFPDLTLIQLKNKYQQLRQKPGQDRSLADLCNELSIQLIKAEKLLEKLQ
;
A
#
# COMPACT_ATOMS: atom_id res chain seq x y z
N MET A 1 4.76 38.31 -14.41
CA MET A 1 5.42 37.02 -14.68
C MET A 1 4.63 35.95 -13.95
N ALA A 2 3.71 35.28 -14.65
CA ALA A 2 2.66 34.47 -14.04
C ALA A 2 3.22 33.15 -13.47
N ALA A 3 2.92 32.91 -12.19
CA ALA A 3 3.20 31.69 -11.48
C ALA A 3 2.47 30.51 -12.16
N ILE A 4 3.24 29.55 -12.68
CA ILE A 4 2.69 28.33 -13.24
C ILE A 4 2.36 27.40 -12.06
N ASP A 5 1.12 27.47 -11.58
CA ASP A 5 0.53 26.39 -10.77
C ASP A 5 0.63 25.11 -11.62
N PRO A 6 1.18 23.99 -11.09
CA PRO A 6 1.07 22.71 -11.74
C PRO A 6 -0.42 22.46 -11.90
N SER A 7 -0.94 22.61 -13.12
CA SER A 7 -2.28 22.13 -13.38
C SER A 7 -2.29 20.66 -12.91
N LEU A 8 -3.24 20.29 -12.05
CA LEU A 8 -3.32 18.94 -11.47
C LEU A 8 -3.24 17.86 -12.57
N ASN A 9 -3.74 18.19 -13.77
CA ASN A 9 -3.65 17.39 -14.97
C ASN A 9 -2.20 17.16 -15.44
N SER A 10 -1.36 18.20 -15.43
CA SER A 10 0.09 18.11 -15.72
C SER A 10 0.84 17.25 -14.69
N LEU A 11 0.47 17.32 -13.40
CA LEU A 11 1.06 16.48 -12.37
C LEU A 11 0.67 15.00 -12.57
N VAL A 12 -0.61 14.73 -12.84
CA VAL A 12 -1.12 13.37 -13.04
C VAL A 12 -0.54 12.74 -14.30
N SER A 13 -0.44 13.49 -15.41
CA SER A 13 0.18 12.99 -16.64
C SER A 13 1.66 12.66 -16.44
N LEU A 14 2.41 13.54 -15.78
CA LEU A 14 3.83 13.32 -15.49
C LEU A 14 4.05 12.10 -14.58
N VAL A 15 3.19 11.91 -13.59
CA VAL A 15 3.24 10.75 -12.69
C VAL A 15 2.90 9.45 -13.44
N LYS A 16 1.93 9.47 -14.36
CA LYS A 16 1.61 8.31 -15.21
C LYS A 16 2.77 7.92 -16.12
N SER A 17 3.52 8.90 -16.64
CA SER A 17 4.68 8.67 -17.51
C SER A 17 5.95 8.24 -16.75
N ASN A 18 6.12 8.64 -15.49
CA ASN A 18 7.31 8.33 -14.67
C ASN A 18 7.11 7.13 -13.73
N ARG A 19 6.23 6.19 -14.08
CA ARG A 19 6.03 4.98 -13.26
C ARG A 19 7.21 4.03 -13.43
N LYS A 20 7.75 3.57 -12.31
CA LYS A 20 8.69 2.44 -12.31
C LYS A 20 7.92 1.13 -12.54
N PRO A 21 8.57 0.07 -13.03
CA PRO A 21 7.96 -1.25 -13.23
C PRO A 21 7.21 -1.77 -11.99
N CYS A 22 7.68 -1.38 -10.79
CA CYS A 22 7.09 -1.74 -9.52
C CYS A 22 5.93 -0.87 -9.02
N ASN A 23 5.28 -0.13 -9.91
CA ASN A 23 4.20 0.83 -9.61
C ASN A 23 4.57 1.93 -8.60
N THR A 24 5.87 2.07 -8.27
CA THR A 24 6.36 3.19 -7.46
C THR A 24 6.59 4.40 -8.35
N ILE A 25 6.31 5.57 -7.78
CA ILE A 25 6.43 6.87 -8.46
C ILE A 25 7.78 7.46 -8.11
N ASP A 26 8.56 7.86 -9.12
CA ASP A 26 9.80 8.61 -8.89
C ASP A 26 9.51 10.08 -8.58
N TRP A 27 9.25 10.35 -7.32
CA TRP A 27 8.94 11.70 -6.87
C TRP A 27 10.10 12.69 -7.05
N TYR A 28 11.35 12.22 -7.14
CA TYR A 28 12.49 13.13 -7.38
C TYR A 28 12.51 13.62 -8.83
N SER A 29 12.24 12.73 -9.78
CA SER A 29 12.06 13.12 -11.19
C SER A 29 10.86 14.05 -11.36
N VAL A 30 9.74 13.77 -10.68
CA VAL A 30 8.54 14.62 -10.70
C VAL A 30 8.83 16.00 -10.08
N GLN A 31 9.55 16.05 -8.96
CA GLN A 31 9.94 17.31 -8.32
C GLN A 31 10.87 18.14 -9.20
N GLY A 32 11.74 17.52 -10.00
CA GLY A 32 12.61 18.23 -10.96
C GLY A 32 11.85 19.09 -11.97
N HIS A 33 10.60 18.73 -12.29
CA HIS A 33 9.72 19.50 -13.17
C HIS A 33 8.95 20.61 -12.43
N PHE A 34 8.87 20.51 -11.09
CA PHE A 34 8.15 21.43 -10.22
C PHE A 34 9.05 21.90 -9.07
N PRO A 35 10.13 22.66 -9.34
CA PRO A 35 11.12 23.05 -8.34
C PRO A 35 10.55 23.96 -7.24
N MET A 36 9.40 24.60 -7.50
CA MET A 36 8.66 25.44 -6.55
C MET A 36 7.86 24.65 -5.51
N TYR A 37 7.75 23.33 -5.67
CA TYR A 37 7.03 22.47 -4.73
C TYR A 37 7.99 21.46 -4.10
N THR A 38 7.80 21.23 -2.82
CA THR A 38 8.44 20.11 -2.15
C THR A 38 7.81 18.80 -2.62
N LYS A 39 8.59 17.72 -2.56
CA LYS A 39 8.10 16.35 -2.78
C LYS A 39 6.84 16.04 -1.97
N ILE A 40 6.77 16.50 -0.72
CA ILE A 40 5.64 16.23 0.18
C ILE A 40 4.38 16.95 -0.30
N GLU A 41 4.49 18.21 -0.74
CA GLU A 41 3.36 18.97 -1.29
C GLU A 41 2.83 18.32 -2.58
N LEU A 42 3.72 17.89 -3.47
CA LEU A 42 3.35 17.17 -4.69
C LEU A 42 2.65 15.84 -4.39
N GLN A 43 3.15 15.08 -3.40
CA GLN A 43 2.52 13.87 -2.92
C GLN A 43 1.12 14.14 -2.36
N ASN A 44 0.97 15.13 -1.48
CA ASN A 44 -0.31 15.48 -0.89
C ASN A 44 -1.33 15.92 -1.95
N LYS A 45 -0.92 16.77 -2.90
CA LYS A 45 -1.76 17.17 -4.04
C LYS A 45 -2.18 15.96 -4.87
N PHE A 46 -1.24 15.08 -5.23
CA PHE A 46 -1.51 13.91 -6.06
C PHE A 46 -2.41 12.87 -5.37
N TYR A 47 -2.12 12.48 -4.13
CA TYR A 47 -2.94 11.52 -3.40
C TYR A 47 -4.32 12.10 -3.02
N GLY A 48 -4.40 13.41 -2.78
CA GLY A 48 -5.66 14.12 -2.62
C GLY A 48 -6.53 14.05 -3.89
N TYR A 49 -5.92 14.24 -5.06
CA TYR A 49 -6.57 14.07 -6.35
C TYR A 49 -7.01 12.61 -6.58
N LEU A 50 -6.14 11.63 -6.40
CA LEU A 50 -6.46 10.20 -6.58
C LEU A 50 -7.63 9.74 -5.71
N ARG A 51 -7.74 10.27 -4.49
CA ARG A 51 -8.87 9.94 -3.60
C ARG A 51 -10.21 10.43 -4.16
N LYS A 52 -10.23 11.60 -4.80
CA LYS A 52 -11.43 12.18 -5.43
C LYS A 52 -11.76 11.51 -6.77
N HIS A 53 -10.75 11.14 -7.55
CA HIS A 53 -10.89 10.57 -8.90
C HIS A 53 -10.58 9.06 -8.94
N LYS A 54 -10.97 8.33 -7.89
CA LYS A 54 -10.67 6.89 -7.75
C LYS A 54 -11.25 6.05 -8.90
N GLN A 55 -12.44 6.39 -9.40
CA GLN A 55 -13.12 5.68 -10.48
C GLN A 55 -12.43 5.90 -11.84
N GLU A 56 -11.83 7.07 -12.04
CA GLU A 56 -11.14 7.43 -13.29
C GLU A 56 -9.70 6.89 -13.36
N ASN A 57 -9.13 6.46 -12.22
CA ASN A 57 -7.74 6.03 -12.12
C ASN A 57 -7.58 4.75 -11.29
N PRO A 58 -8.24 3.62 -11.65
CA PRO A 58 -8.16 2.38 -10.89
C PRO A 58 -6.72 1.83 -10.77
N ASP A 59 -5.90 2.03 -11.80
CA ASP A 59 -4.52 1.52 -11.86
C ASP A 59 -3.54 2.27 -10.94
N LEU A 60 -3.94 3.44 -10.43
CA LEU A 60 -3.13 4.28 -9.53
C LEU A 60 -3.49 4.07 -8.06
N VAL A 61 -4.63 3.43 -7.77
CA VAL A 61 -5.15 3.26 -6.41
C VAL A 61 -4.88 1.87 -5.86
N HIS A 62 -4.58 0.90 -6.72
CA HIS A 62 -4.42 -0.49 -6.30
C HIS A 62 -2.97 -0.85 -6.02
N ASN A 63 -2.74 -1.37 -4.80
CA ASN A 63 -1.49 -2.03 -4.43
C ASN A 63 -1.26 -3.27 -5.30
N HIS A 64 0.00 -3.69 -5.41
CA HIS A 64 0.37 -4.94 -6.09
C HIS A 64 -0.52 -6.11 -5.68
N LYS A 65 -1.12 -6.77 -6.67
CA LYS A 65 -2.01 -7.93 -6.45
C LYS A 65 -1.17 -9.19 -6.32
N TRP A 66 -0.85 -9.55 -5.08
CA TRP A 66 -0.09 -10.75 -4.77
C TRP A 66 -0.82 -12.05 -5.14
N THR A 67 -0.27 -12.78 -6.08
CA THR A 67 -0.68 -14.14 -6.46
C THR A 67 -0.24 -15.17 -5.42
N GLU A 68 -0.86 -16.35 -5.40
CA GLU A 68 -0.42 -17.44 -4.51
C GLU A 68 0.97 -17.97 -4.90
N GLN A 69 1.28 -17.97 -6.20
CA GLN A 69 2.58 -18.35 -6.74
C GLN A 69 3.69 -17.43 -6.21
N GLU A 70 3.50 -16.11 -6.27
CA GLU A 70 4.47 -15.16 -5.72
C GLU A 70 4.65 -15.33 -4.20
N LYS A 71 3.57 -15.59 -3.47
CA LYS A 71 3.65 -15.84 -2.01
C LYS A 71 4.45 -17.11 -1.72
N ALA A 72 4.17 -18.20 -2.44
CA ALA A 72 4.90 -19.45 -2.30
C ALA A 72 6.38 -19.29 -2.65
N GLN A 73 6.67 -18.52 -3.71
CA GLN A 73 8.03 -18.21 -4.15
C GLN A 73 8.77 -17.33 -3.12
N ILE A 74 8.12 -16.35 -2.49
CA ILE A 74 8.72 -15.59 -1.38
C ILE A 74 9.09 -16.53 -0.23
N LEU A 75 8.18 -17.43 0.17
CA LEU A 75 8.43 -18.35 1.28
C LEU A 75 9.57 -19.32 0.96
N SER A 76 9.63 -19.84 -0.27
CA SER A 76 10.70 -20.75 -0.69
C SER A 76 12.05 -20.05 -0.77
N LEU A 77 12.11 -18.85 -1.36
CA LEU A 77 13.35 -18.08 -1.46
C LEU A 77 13.87 -17.64 -0.08
N VAL A 78 12.97 -17.28 0.85
CA VAL A 78 13.39 -17.00 2.24
C VAL A 78 13.89 -18.25 2.96
N LYS A 79 13.35 -19.44 2.65
CA LYS A 79 13.86 -20.72 3.19
C LYS A 79 15.27 -21.04 2.66
N ILE A 80 15.57 -20.70 1.41
CA ILE A 80 16.86 -20.99 0.76
C ILE A 80 17.92 -19.94 1.13
N HIS A 81 17.60 -18.66 1.01
CA HIS A 81 18.56 -17.55 1.14
C HIS A 81 18.45 -16.78 2.47
N GLY A 82 17.56 -17.19 3.37
CA GLY A 82 17.24 -16.43 4.57
C GLY A 82 16.53 -15.10 4.24
N LYS A 83 16.60 -14.12 5.14
CA LYS A 83 16.01 -12.78 4.93
C LYS A 83 16.91 -11.87 4.08
N ASN A 84 17.67 -12.42 3.14
CA ASN A 84 18.53 -11.64 2.25
C ASN A 84 17.70 -11.06 1.09
N TRP A 85 16.98 -9.97 1.39
CA TRP A 85 16.01 -9.37 0.47
C TRP A 85 16.62 -8.94 -0.86
N SER A 86 17.88 -8.50 -0.88
CA SER A 86 18.56 -8.07 -2.11
C SER A 86 18.67 -9.22 -3.12
N ILE A 87 18.96 -10.44 -2.65
CA ILE A 87 18.99 -11.62 -3.51
C ILE A 87 17.58 -11.98 -3.95
N ILE A 88 16.61 -11.96 -3.02
CA ILE A 88 15.22 -12.32 -3.31
C ILE A 88 14.60 -11.36 -4.34
N GLN A 89 14.93 -10.07 -4.28
CA GLN A 89 14.42 -9.07 -5.23
C GLN A 89 14.84 -9.35 -6.67
N ASN A 90 15.99 -9.99 -6.90
CA ASN A 90 16.41 -10.36 -8.26
C ASN A 90 15.42 -11.31 -8.94
N TYR A 91 14.59 -12.02 -8.16
CA TYR A 91 13.53 -12.90 -8.67
C TYR A 91 12.20 -12.18 -8.90
N PHE A 92 12.08 -10.92 -8.46
CA PHE A 92 10.88 -10.10 -8.58
C PHE A 92 11.24 -8.69 -9.11
N PRO A 93 11.47 -8.55 -10.42
CA PRO A 93 11.94 -7.28 -11.02
C PRO A 93 10.94 -6.13 -10.82
N ASP A 94 9.64 -6.47 -10.75
CA ASP A 94 8.56 -5.51 -10.56
C ASP A 94 8.22 -5.29 -9.09
N LEU A 95 9.04 -5.76 -8.14
CA LEU A 95 8.79 -5.56 -6.73
C LEU A 95 9.98 -4.93 -6.02
N THR A 96 9.67 -4.06 -5.09
CA THR A 96 10.65 -3.44 -4.21
C THR A 96 10.95 -4.34 -3.01
N LEU A 97 12.16 -4.19 -2.46
CA LEU A 97 12.57 -4.84 -1.19
C LEU A 97 11.54 -4.63 -0.07
N ILE A 98 10.98 -3.42 0.02
CA ILE A 98 10.00 -3.05 1.03
C ILE A 98 8.71 -3.84 0.82
N GLN A 99 8.21 -3.96 -0.42
CA GLN A 99 7.04 -4.77 -0.76
C GLN A 99 7.26 -6.24 -0.38
N LEU A 100 8.41 -6.82 -0.72
CA LEU A 100 8.75 -8.21 -0.42
C LEU A 100 8.84 -8.47 1.10
N LYS A 101 9.54 -7.59 1.83
CA LYS A 101 9.67 -7.67 3.30
C LYS A 101 8.32 -7.55 3.99
N ASN A 102 7.52 -6.56 3.62
CA ASN A 102 6.18 -6.35 4.18
C ASN A 102 5.28 -7.55 3.87
N LYS A 103 5.34 -8.08 2.65
CA LYS A 103 4.55 -9.25 2.27
C LYS A 103 4.94 -10.48 3.07
N TYR A 104 6.23 -10.76 3.18
CA TYR A 104 6.71 -11.88 3.99
C TYR A 104 6.30 -11.74 5.46
N GLN A 105 6.37 -10.53 6.03
CA GLN A 105 5.87 -10.28 7.38
C GLN A 105 4.37 -10.60 7.52
N GLN A 106 3.55 -10.21 6.55
CA GLN A 106 2.13 -10.58 6.52
C GLN A 106 1.92 -12.10 6.39
N LEU A 107 2.73 -12.78 5.57
CA LEU A 107 2.66 -14.24 5.41
C LEU A 107 3.07 -14.97 6.69
N ARG A 108 4.07 -14.48 7.41
CA ARG A 108 4.51 -15.03 8.70
C ARG A 108 3.49 -14.87 9.82
N GLN A 109 2.68 -13.82 9.77
CA GLN A 109 1.63 -13.57 10.77
C GLN A 109 0.41 -14.49 10.59
N LYS A 110 0.42 -15.41 9.63
CA LYS A 110 -0.63 -16.41 9.45
C LYS A 110 -0.07 -17.83 9.34
N PRO A 111 -0.11 -18.61 10.42
CA PRO A 111 -0.44 -20.01 10.34
C PRO A 111 -1.96 -20.15 10.49
N GLY A 112 -2.69 -20.26 9.37
CA GLY A 112 -4.09 -20.70 9.37
C GLY A 112 -5.14 -19.61 9.63
N GLN A 113 -6.26 -19.72 8.93
CA GLN A 113 -7.54 -19.31 9.48
C GLN A 113 -7.85 -20.21 10.68
N ASP A 114 -7.49 -19.77 11.87
CA ASP A 114 -8.17 -20.14 13.11
C ASP A 114 -8.24 -18.85 13.93
N ARG A 115 -9.45 -18.41 14.27
CA ARG A 115 -9.62 -17.29 15.20
C ARG A 115 -8.98 -17.74 16.52
N SER A 116 -7.99 -17.02 17.02
CA SER A 116 -7.44 -17.29 18.35
C SER A 116 -8.56 -17.22 19.39
N LEU A 117 -8.50 -18.03 20.46
CA LEU A 117 -9.40 -17.89 21.61
C LEU A 117 -9.41 -16.45 22.14
N ALA A 118 -8.27 -15.75 22.06
CA ALA A 118 -8.19 -14.32 22.42
C ALA A 118 -9.01 -13.43 21.46
N ASP A 119 -9.01 -13.73 20.16
CA ASP A 119 -9.80 -12.99 19.17
C ASP A 119 -11.30 -13.24 19.34
N LEU A 120 -11.70 -14.48 19.66
CA LEU A 120 -13.07 -14.83 20.00
C LEU A 120 -13.52 -14.17 21.32
N CYS A 121 -12.68 -14.19 22.35
CA CYS A 121 -12.96 -13.51 23.63
C CYS A 121 -13.07 -11.99 23.45
N ASN A 122 -12.21 -11.38 22.62
CA ASN A 122 -12.29 -9.96 22.31
C ASN A 122 -13.57 -9.63 21.53
N GLU A 123 -13.92 -10.41 20.51
CA GLU A 123 -15.16 -10.21 19.75
C GLU A 123 -16.39 -10.38 20.66
N LEU A 124 -16.46 -11.45 21.47
CA LEU A 124 -17.56 -11.68 22.41
C LEU A 124 -17.68 -10.56 23.45
N SER A 125 -16.56 -10.08 23.99
CA SER A 125 -16.55 -8.94 24.91
C SER A 125 -17.11 -7.68 24.25
N ILE A 126 -16.71 -7.39 23.01
CA ILE A 126 -17.24 -6.25 22.24
C ILE A 126 -18.74 -6.40 21.99
N GLN A 127 -19.22 -7.61 21.67
CA GLN A 127 -20.65 -7.88 21.48
C GLN A 127 -21.44 -7.72 22.78
N LEU A 128 -20.89 -8.17 23.92
CA LEU A 128 -21.52 -8.03 25.23
C LEU A 128 -21.68 -6.55 25.61
N ILE A 129 -20.61 -5.76 25.46
CA ILE A 129 -20.62 -4.31 25.72
C ILE A 129 -21.64 -3.59 24.83
N LYS A 130 -21.76 -4.00 23.56
CA LYS A 130 -22.77 -3.43 22.65
C LYS A 130 -24.19 -3.78 23.10
N ALA A 131 -24.43 -5.01 23.54
CA ALA A 131 -25.73 -5.45 24.03
C ALA A 131 -26.14 -4.73 25.31
N GLU A 132 -25.23 -4.57 26.28
CA GLU A 132 -25.45 -3.80 27.51
C GLU A 132 -25.84 -2.35 27.20
N LYS A 133 -25.10 -1.67 26.33
CA LYS A 133 -25.43 -0.32 25.88
C LYS A 133 -26.76 -0.22 25.13
N LEU A 134 -27.20 -1.30 24.49
CA LEU A 134 -28.50 -1.33 23.82
C LEU A 134 -29.63 -1.46 24.84
N LEU A 135 -29.39 -2.25 25.90
CA LEU A 135 -30.33 -2.49 26.99
C LEU A 135 -30.53 -1.21 27.82
N GLU A 136 -29.47 -0.46 28.10
CA GLU A 136 -29.52 0.85 28.77
C GLU A 136 -30.34 1.88 27.97
N LYS A 137 -30.39 1.77 26.64
CA LYS A 137 -31.19 2.66 25.78
C LYS A 137 -32.67 2.31 25.71
N LEU A 138 -33.06 1.15 26.25
CA LEU A 138 -34.44 0.68 26.30
C LEU A 138 -35.10 0.90 27.67
N GLN A 139 -34.36 1.46 28.63
CA GLN A 139 -34.84 1.96 29.92
C GLN A 139 -35.06 3.47 29.86
#